data_AF-A0A5C6DF03-F1
#
_entry.id   AF-A0A5C6DF03-F1
#
_cell.length_a   1.000
_cell.length_b   1.000
_cell.length_c   1.000
_cell.angle_alpha   90.00
_cell.angle_beta   90.00
_cell.angle_gamma   90.00
#
_symmetry.space_group_name_H-M   'P 1'
#
loop_
_entity.id
_entity.type
_entity.pdbx_description
1 polymer ?
#
loop_
_entity_poly.entity_id
_entity_poly.type
_entity_poly.pdbx_seq_one_letter_code
_entity_poly.pdbx_strand_id
1 'polypeptide(L)'
;MISNPLPLLFPLLFLTFSAATCFAADAHSIARLGGQMDAKAKTTVEQQVAKNPQDIESRTKLLGYYFMNGRMDPDAKSEKRRHVLWLIKNAPESEILGLPYSLLDKHLDPEGYGNAREAWLKLTEQSKNLQVLANASQFFLLGDRSIAEELLRKGQRLDAENPSWSKSLGQLYSLGLFSVTDQGQRKQLAEKAFQQFDIAYHRSSTIEKDSLLESLAKSALEAGRMDDAKRFAEEMLENDEAGWNRGNRIHHGNLTLGRIALREGDVNEAKSRLLSAGKTPGSPQLNSFGPNMQLAKELLEQGETEVVLEYFALCDKFWKSPQRKLEQWIEDVKANRTPQFGGNLAY
;
A
#
# COMPACT_ATOMS: atom_id res chain seq x y z
N MET A 1 83.33 17.47 -16.35
CA MET A 1 82.94 16.49 -15.32
C MET A 1 82.15 17.23 -14.26
N ILE A 2 80.84 16.95 -14.18
CA ILE A 2 79.98 16.95 -12.99
C ILE A 2 78.56 16.75 -13.55
N SER A 3 78.01 15.58 -13.24
CA SER A 3 76.68 15.10 -13.62
C SER A 3 75.62 15.80 -12.76
N ASN A 4 74.57 16.34 -13.37
CA ASN A 4 73.36 16.81 -12.67
C ASN A 4 72.18 15.87 -12.98
N PRO A 5 71.31 15.57 -12.01
CA PRO A 5 70.30 14.52 -12.13
C PRO A 5 68.97 15.01 -12.73
N LEU A 6 68.31 14.14 -13.50
CA LEU A 6 66.93 14.28 -13.98
C LEU A 6 65.93 14.21 -12.81
N PRO A 7 64.87 15.06 -12.76
CA PRO A 7 63.69 14.79 -11.96
C PRO A 7 62.67 13.98 -12.75
N LEU A 8 62.19 12.90 -12.14
CA LEU A 8 61.07 12.06 -12.60
C LEU A 8 59.76 12.87 -12.59
N LEU A 9 59.19 13.08 -13.78
CA LEU A 9 57.83 13.58 -13.98
C LEU A 9 56.83 12.43 -13.78
N PHE A 10 56.09 12.45 -12.66
CA PHE A 10 54.89 11.65 -12.44
C PHE A 10 53.73 12.26 -13.24
N PRO A 11 52.99 11.52 -14.07
CA PRO A 11 51.75 12.02 -14.65
C PRO A 11 50.62 11.88 -13.61
N LEU A 12 50.03 13.01 -13.21
CA LEU A 12 48.76 13.03 -12.51
C LEU A 12 47.65 12.55 -13.47
N LEU A 13 47.25 11.29 -13.35
CA LEU A 13 46.04 10.78 -13.97
C LEU A 13 44.85 11.26 -13.12
N PHE A 14 44.15 12.30 -13.59
CA PHE A 14 42.81 12.62 -13.09
C PHE A 14 41.83 11.53 -13.56
N LEU A 15 41.66 10.50 -12.74
CA LEU A 15 40.54 9.57 -12.86
C LEU A 15 39.28 10.24 -12.31
N THR A 16 38.46 10.78 -13.21
CA THR A 16 37.07 11.14 -12.90
C THR A 16 36.28 9.84 -12.71
N PHE A 17 36.18 9.38 -11.46
CA PHE A 17 35.21 8.34 -11.09
C PHE A 17 33.79 8.95 -11.14
N SER A 18 33.15 8.90 -12.30
CA SER A 18 31.68 8.98 -12.37
C SER A 18 31.14 7.59 -12.09
N ALA A 19 31.00 7.25 -10.80
CA ALA A 19 30.30 6.04 -10.37
C ALA A 19 28.79 6.28 -10.48
N ALA A 20 28.27 6.27 -11.70
CA ALA A 20 26.85 5.98 -11.91
C ALA A 20 26.68 4.47 -11.73
N THR A 21 26.46 4.03 -10.48
CA THR A 21 25.93 2.71 -10.20
C THR A 21 24.55 2.61 -10.84
N CYS A 22 24.50 2.03 -12.03
CA CYS A 22 23.26 1.68 -12.70
C CYS A 22 22.62 0.53 -11.92
N PHE A 23 21.78 0.85 -10.94
CA PHE A 23 20.88 -0.14 -10.35
C PHE A 23 19.96 -0.64 -11.47
N ALA A 24 19.89 -1.96 -11.66
CA ALA A 24 18.87 -2.54 -12.52
C ALA A 24 17.50 -2.04 -12.06
N ALA A 25 16.69 -1.56 -13.00
CA ALA A 25 15.35 -1.09 -12.71
C ALA A 25 14.51 -2.23 -12.13
N ASP A 26 13.90 -2.05 -10.95
CA ASP A 26 12.99 -3.05 -10.37
C ASP A 26 11.71 -3.21 -11.23
N ALA A 27 10.96 -4.29 -11.03
CA ALA A 27 9.77 -4.56 -11.84
C ALA A 27 8.70 -3.45 -11.79
N HIS A 28 8.60 -2.73 -10.66
CA HIS A 28 7.67 -1.62 -10.50
C HIS A 28 8.07 -0.43 -11.38
N SER A 29 9.36 -0.08 -11.39
CA SER A 29 9.91 1.00 -12.19
C SER A 29 9.80 0.71 -13.69
N ILE A 30 10.04 -0.54 -14.12
CA ILE A 30 9.87 -0.98 -15.52
C ILE A 30 8.39 -0.86 -15.93
N ALA A 31 7.47 -1.34 -15.10
CA ALA A 31 6.04 -1.24 -15.39
C ALA A 31 5.58 0.22 -15.45
N ARG A 32 6.07 1.08 -14.54
CA ARG A 32 5.77 2.52 -14.57
C ARG A 32 6.24 3.19 -15.87
N LEU A 33 7.43 2.85 -16.36
CA LEU A 33 7.92 3.31 -17.67
C LEU A 33 7.02 2.80 -18.81
N GLY A 34 6.58 1.54 -18.74
CA GLY A 34 5.61 0.98 -19.67
C GLY A 34 4.28 1.73 -19.70
N GLY A 35 3.81 2.19 -18.54
CA GLY A 35 2.60 3.01 -18.40
C GLY A 35 2.65 4.36 -19.14
N GLN A 36 3.86 4.84 -19.46
CA GLN A 36 4.08 6.09 -20.19
C GLN A 36 4.14 5.91 -21.72
N MET A 37 4.08 4.66 -22.20
CA MET A 37 4.13 4.36 -23.63
C MET A 37 2.83 4.76 -24.33
N ASP A 38 2.94 5.16 -25.60
CA ASP A 38 1.80 5.32 -26.51
C ASP A 38 1.45 3.99 -27.22
N ALA A 39 0.39 4.02 -28.03
CA ALA A 39 -0.08 2.84 -28.76
C ALA A 39 0.95 2.30 -29.79
N LYS A 40 1.78 3.17 -30.38
CA LYS A 40 2.79 2.79 -31.36
C LYS A 40 3.97 2.08 -30.68
N ALA A 41 4.42 2.62 -29.55
CA ALA A 41 5.41 2.00 -28.69
C ALA A 41 4.91 0.65 -28.19
N LYS A 42 3.67 0.55 -27.71
CA LYS A 42 3.03 -0.73 -27.32
C LYS A 42 3.11 -1.76 -28.43
N THR A 43 2.70 -1.39 -29.64
CA THR A 43 2.73 -2.29 -30.81
C THR A 43 4.15 -2.79 -31.11
N THR A 44 5.15 -1.93 -30.99
CA THR A 44 6.56 -2.29 -31.20
C THR A 44 7.04 -3.29 -30.14
N VAL A 45 6.72 -3.06 -28.86
CA VAL A 45 7.09 -3.96 -27.76
C VAL A 45 6.35 -5.31 -27.87
N GLU A 46 5.10 -5.32 -28.34
CA GLU A 46 4.38 -6.57 -28.64
C GLU A 46 5.09 -7.41 -29.70
N GLN A 47 5.55 -6.78 -30.78
CA GLN A 47 6.32 -7.47 -31.82
C GLN A 47 7.66 -8.00 -31.29
N GLN A 48 8.27 -7.31 -30.33
CA GLN A 48 9.48 -7.78 -29.65
C GLN A 48 9.20 -9.03 -28.83
N VAL A 49 8.13 -9.05 -28.02
CA VAL A 49 7.74 -10.24 -27.25
C VAL A 49 7.33 -11.40 -28.18
N ALA A 50 6.70 -11.12 -29.32
CA ALA A 50 6.38 -12.16 -30.30
C ALA A 50 7.64 -12.84 -30.88
N LYS A 51 8.72 -12.09 -31.08
CA LYS A 51 10.02 -12.60 -31.55
C LYS A 51 10.83 -13.27 -30.43
N ASN A 52 10.74 -12.76 -29.21
CA ASN A 52 11.38 -13.31 -28.03
C ASN A 52 10.36 -13.47 -26.89
N PRO A 53 9.63 -14.60 -26.83
CA PRO A 53 8.61 -14.80 -25.81
C PRO A 53 9.13 -14.77 -24.37
N GLN A 54 10.43 -15.01 -24.15
CA GLN A 54 11.07 -15.03 -22.84
C GLN A 54 11.49 -13.63 -22.34
N ASP A 55 11.23 -12.57 -23.10
CA ASP A 55 11.55 -11.20 -22.71
C ASP A 55 10.60 -10.68 -21.60
N ILE A 56 10.99 -10.94 -20.35
CA ILE A 56 10.22 -10.55 -19.14
C ILE A 56 10.14 -9.03 -18.99
N GLU A 57 11.19 -8.29 -19.35
CA GLU A 57 11.22 -6.83 -19.23
C GLU A 57 10.18 -6.20 -20.17
N SER A 58 10.13 -6.65 -21.43
CA SER A 58 9.13 -6.19 -22.40
C SER A 58 7.71 -6.54 -21.98
N ARG A 59 7.49 -7.76 -21.46
CA ARG A 59 6.19 -8.13 -20.85
C ARG A 59 5.82 -7.23 -19.68
N THR A 60 6.80 -6.86 -18.85
CA THR A 60 6.61 -5.96 -17.70
C THR A 60 6.22 -4.55 -18.16
N LYS A 61 6.85 -4.01 -19.20
CA LYS A 61 6.46 -2.74 -19.84
C LYS A 61 5.02 -2.80 -20.38
N LEU A 62 4.66 -3.88 -21.07
CA LEU A 62 3.30 -4.07 -21.60
C LEU A 62 2.25 -4.12 -20.49
N LEU A 63 2.50 -4.85 -19.40
CA LEU A 63 1.61 -4.86 -18.23
C LEU A 63 1.45 -3.47 -17.61
N GLY A 64 2.52 -2.69 -17.57
CA GLY A 64 2.49 -1.27 -17.22
C GLY A 64 1.58 -0.43 -18.11
N TYR A 65 1.75 -0.57 -19.43
CA TYR A 65 0.91 0.10 -20.43
C TYR A 65 -0.57 -0.26 -20.25
N TYR A 66 -0.90 -1.56 -20.15
CA TYR A 66 -2.29 -2.02 -20.02
C TYR A 66 -2.93 -1.59 -18.71
N PHE A 67 -2.14 -1.44 -17.64
CA PHE A 67 -2.64 -0.92 -16.38
C PHE A 67 -3.03 0.57 -16.47
N MET A 68 -2.18 1.41 -17.08
CA MET A 68 -2.42 2.85 -17.16
C MET A 68 -3.38 3.26 -18.28
N ASN A 69 -3.26 2.63 -19.45
CA ASN A 69 -3.95 3.04 -20.67
C ASN A 69 -5.06 2.08 -21.11
N GLY A 70 -5.27 0.96 -20.39
CA GLY A 70 -6.17 -0.11 -20.81
C GLY A 70 -7.65 0.29 -20.94
N ARG A 71 -8.08 1.41 -20.35
CA ARG A 71 -9.44 1.94 -20.57
C ARG A 71 -9.67 2.45 -22.00
N MET A 72 -8.60 2.88 -22.67
CA MET A 72 -8.65 3.43 -24.03
C MET A 72 -8.24 2.40 -25.09
N ASP A 73 -7.75 1.23 -24.69
CA ASP A 73 -7.30 0.16 -25.57
C ASP A 73 -8.28 -1.03 -25.48
N PRO A 74 -9.10 -1.29 -26.51
CA PRO A 74 -10.11 -2.34 -26.47
C PRO A 74 -9.53 -3.75 -26.30
N ASP A 75 -8.27 -3.97 -26.70
CA ASP A 75 -7.60 -5.27 -26.63
C ASP A 75 -6.84 -5.45 -25.29
N ALA A 76 -6.72 -4.40 -24.48
CA ALA A 76 -5.89 -4.42 -23.27
C ALA A 76 -6.25 -5.55 -22.31
N LYS A 77 -7.53 -5.90 -22.19
CA LYS A 77 -7.98 -6.98 -21.31
C LYS A 77 -7.43 -8.34 -21.75
N SER A 78 -7.62 -8.70 -23.03
CA SER A 78 -7.16 -9.99 -23.57
C SER A 78 -5.64 -10.07 -23.59
N GLU A 79 -4.96 -8.99 -23.97
CA GLU A 79 -3.50 -8.96 -24.04
C GLU A 79 -2.85 -9.02 -22.66
N LYS A 80 -3.35 -8.23 -21.70
CA LYS A 80 -2.93 -8.33 -20.29
C LYS A 80 -3.08 -9.77 -19.79
N ARG A 81 -4.24 -10.39 -20.01
CA ARG A 81 -4.50 -11.77 -19.60
C ARG A 81 -3.48 -12.74 -20.23
N ARG A 82 -3.18 -12.60 -21.52
CA ARG A 82 -2.17 -13.41 -22.22
C ARG A 82 -0.79 -13.28 -21.56
N HIS A 83 -0.35 -12.07 -21.23
CA HIS A 83 0.95 -11.86 -20.58
C HIS A 83 0.99 -12.42 -19.16
N VAL A 84 -0.03 -12.17 -18.35
CA VAL A 84 -0.10 -12.67 -16.97
C VAL A 84 -0.10 -14.19 -16.94
N LEU A 85 -0.95 -14.84 -17.74
CA LEU A 85 -1.00 -16.31 -17.78
C LEU A 85 0.30 -16.94 -18.29
N TRP A 86 0.97 -16.29 -19.25
CA TRP A 86 2.28 -16.75 -19.70
C TRP A 86 3.31 -16.64 -18.58
N LEU A 87 3.34 -15.52 -17.84
CA LEU A 87 4.28 -15.30 -16.74
C LEU A 87 4.06 -16.31 -15.61
N ILE A 88 2.81 -16.57 -15.20
CA ILE A 88 2.51 -17.58 -14.18
C ILE A 88 3.06 -18.95 -14.61
N LYS A 89 2.90 -19.34 -15.88
CA LYS A 89 3.30 -20.66 -16.37
C LYS A 89 4.81 -20.81 -16.59
N ASN A 90 5.52 -19.74 -16.95
CA ASN A 90 6.91 -19.81 -17.44
C ASN A 90 7.93 -19.11 -16.55
N ALA A 91 7.51 -18.13 -15.75
CA ALA A 91 8.36 -17.36 -14.83
C ALA A 91 7.56 -16.96 -13.57
N PRO A 92 7.02 -17.92 -12.79
CA PRO A 92 6.17 -17.64 -11.64
C PRO A 92 6.85 -16.84 -10.52
N GLU A 93 8.18 -16.85 -10.48
CA GLU A 93 9.01 -16.04 -9.57
C GLU A 93 9.15 -14.58 -10.02
N SER A 94 8.70 -14.21 -11.22
CA SER A 94 8.82 -12.83 -11.71
C SER A 94 8.10 -11.83 -10.80
N GLU A 95 8.82 -10.83 -10.29
CA GLU A 95 8.31 -9.86 -9.31
C GLU A 95 7.03 -9.13 -9.75
N ILE A 96 6.87 -8.89 -11.05
CA ILE A 96 5.67 -8.25 -11.63
C ILE A 96 4.36 -8.98 -11.29
N LEU A 97 4.41 -10.29 -11.02
CA LEU A 97 3.26 -11.10 -10.61
C LEU A 97 2.78 -10.78 -9.18
N GLY A 98 3.63 -10.17 -8.36
CA GLY A 98 3.28 -9.64 -7.03
C GLY A 98 2.84 -8.18 -7.04
N LEU A 99 2.72 -7.53 -8.22
CA LEU A 99 2.38 -6.11 -8.33
C LEU A 99 0.97 -5.90 -8.93
N PRO A 100 0.32 -4.74 -8.66
CA PRO A 100 -1.03 -4.45 -9.19
C PRO A 100 -1.16 -4.53 -10.72
N TYR A 101 -0.05 -4.37 -11.45
CA TYR A 101 -0.01 -4.43 -12.90
C TYR A 101 -0.46 -5.78 -13.47
N SER A 102 -0.26 -6.88 -12.75
CA SER A 102 -0.61 -8.24 -13.19
C SER A 102 -1.97 -8.74 -12.67
N LEU A 103 -2.67 -7.94 -11.87
CA LEU A 103 -3.94 -8.36 -11.27
C LEU A 103 -5.00 -8.68 -12.34
N LEU A 104 -5.53 -9.90 -12.30
CA LEU A 104 -6.75 -10.28 -13.02
C LEU A 104 -7.89 -10.28 -12.00
N ASP A 105 -8.93 -9.48 -12.23
CA ASP A 105 -9.99 -9.29 -11.24
C ASP A 105 -11.06 -10.38 -11.37
N LYS A 106 -11.49 -10.95 -10.24
CA LYS A 106 -12.45 -12.06 -10.17
C LYS A 106 -13.83 -11.70 -10.74
N HIS A 107 -14.25 -10.44 -10.67
CA HIS A 107 -15.55 -9.96 -11.13
C HIS A 107 -15.48 -9.36 -12.54
N LEU A 108 -14.43 -8.59 -12.84
CA LEU A 108 -14.28 -7.94 -14.15
C LEU A 108 -13.70 -8.89 -15.21
N ASP A 109 -12.91 -9.88 -14.80
CA ASP A 109 -12.33 -10.90 -15.68
C ASP A 109 -12.43 -12.32 -15.07
N PRO A 110 -13.66 -12.87 -14.92
CA PRO A 110 -13.86 -14.17 -14.28
C PRO A 110 -13.13 -15.32 -14.99
N GLU A 111 -13.03 -15.29 -16.31
CA GLU A 111 -12.30 -16.28 -17.11
C GLU A 111 -10.78 -16.16 -16.88
N GLY A 112 -10.23 -14.95 -16.95
CA GLY A 112 -8.81 -14.72 -16.69
C GLY A 112 -8.41 -15.10 -15.26
N TYR A 113 -9.24 -14.73 -14.28
CA TYR A 113 -9.06 -15.10 -12.88
C TYR A 113 -9.12 -16.62 -12.69
N GLY A 114 -10.11 -17.31 -13.27
CA GLY A 114 -10.25 -18.76 -13.19
C GLY A 114 -9.01 -19.50 -13.71
N ASN A 115 -8.53 -19.11 -14.89
CA ASN A 115 -7.33 -19.70 -15.51
C ASN A 115 -6.06 -19.45 -14.68
N ALA A 116 -5.89 -18.23 -14.13
CA ALA A 116 -4.74 -17.90 -13.29
C ALA A 116 -4.80 -18.64 -11.95
N ARG A 117 -5.98 -18.76 -11.35
CA ARG A 117 -6.22 -19.50 -10.11
C ARG A 117 -5.81 -20.96 -10.25
N GLU A 118 -6.24 -21.64 -11.31
CA GLU A 118 -5.87 -23.04 -11.56
C GLU A 118 -4.34 -23.20 -11.67
N ALA A 119 -3.69 -22.32 -12.45
CA ALA A 119 -2.25 -22.34 -12.62
C ALA A 119 -1.49 -22.11 -11.30
N TRP A 120 -1.90 -21.13 -10.49
CA TRP A 120 -1.28 -20.85 -9.19
C TRP A 120 -1.46 -21.99 -8.19
N LEU A 121 -2.66 -22.58 -8.09
CA LEU A 121 -2.90 -23.70 -7.18
C LEU A 121 -1.99 -24.89 -7.50
N LYS A 122 -1.87 -25.23 -8.79
CA LYS A 122 -0.95 -26.29 -9.24
C LYS A 122 0.50 -25.99 -8.89
N LEU A 123 0.95 -24.74 -9.05
CA LEU A 123 2.33 -24.35 -8.74
C LEU A 123 2.62 -24.33 -7.24
N THR A 124 1.64 -24.00 -6.40
CA THR A 124 1.87 -23.73 -4.98
C THR A 124 1.68 -24.94 -4.07
N GLU A 125 1.03 -26.01 -4.54
CA GLU A 125 0.74 -27.23 -3.78
C GLU A 125 1.97 -27.74 -3.01
N GLN A 126 3.09 -27.93 -3.72
CA GLN A 126 4.35 -28.42 -3.13
C GLN A 126 5.51 -27.43 -3.18
N SER A 127 5.30 -26.23 -3.75
CA SER A 127 6.38 -25.24 -3.87
C SER A 127 6.90 -24.80 -2.49
N LYS A 128 8.21 -24.70 -2.40
CA LYS A 128 8.95 -24.02 -1.32
C LYS A 128 9.62 -22.73 -1.81
N ASN A 129 9.39 -22.34 -3.07
CA ASN A 129 9.93 -21.10 -3.61
C ASN A 129 9.16 -19.92 -3.01
N LEU A 130 9.85 -19.14 -2.17
CA LEU A 130 9.28 -18.02 -1.42
C LEU A 130 8.66 -16.96 -2.34
N GLN A 131 9.30 -16.61 -3.46
CA GLN A 131 8.77 -15.62 -4.38
C GLN A 131 7.49 -16.09 -5.08
N VAL A 132 7.42 -17.38 -5.44
CA VAL A 132 6.21 -18.00 -6.00
C VAL A 132 5.06 -17.96 -4.99
N LEU A 133 5.33 -18.26 -3.71
CA LEU A 133 4.33 -18.18 -2.65
C LEU A 133 3.86 -16.73 -2.43
N ALA A 134 4.79 -15.76 -2.44
CA ALA A 134 4.49 -14.35 -2.30
C ALA A 134 3.60 -13.85 -3.43
N ASN A 135 4.01 -14.07 -4.69
CA ASN A 135 3.26 -13.68 -5.89
C ASN A 135 1.85 -14.31 -5.91
N ALA A 136 1.74 -15.61 -5.63
CA ALA A 136 0.46 -16.30 -5.59
C ALA A 136 -0.44 -15.77 -4.46
N SER A 137 0.11 -15.52 -3.27
CA SER A 137 -0.67 -14.96 -2.16
C SER A 137 -1.23 -13.57 -2.48
N GLN A 138 -0.45 -12.75 -3.19
CA GLN A 138 -0.90 -11.44 -3.63
C GLN A 138 -2.02 -11.53 -4.68
N PHE A 139 -1.96 -12.49 -5.59
CA PHE A 139 -3.04 -12.76 -6.55
C PHE A 139 -4.35 -13.11 -5.83
N PHE A 140 -4.29 -13.94 -4.77
CA PHE A 140 -5.46 -14.37 -4.02
C PHE A 140 -5.97 -13.37 -2.97
N LEU A 141 -5.19 -12.33 -2.64
CA LEU A 141 -5.45 -11.38 -1.55
C LEU A 141 -6.88 -10.83 -1.52
N LEU A 142 -7.45 -10.50 -2.67
CA LEU A 142 -8.80 -9.94 -2.78
C LEU A 142 -9.86 -10.95 -3.22
N GLY A 143 -9.48 -11.92 -4.05
CA GLY A 143 -10.42 -12.85 -4.67
C GLY A 143 -10.72 -14.11 -3.87
N ASP A 144 -9.73 -14.68 -3.17
CA ASP A 144 -9.82 -15.92 -2.39
C ASP A 144 -8.93 -15.85 -1.13
N ARG A 145 -9.34 -15.06 -0.14
CA ARG A 145 -8.56 -14.72 1.07
C ARG A 145 -8.05 -15.92 1.87
N SER A 146 -8.81 -17.01 1.95
CA SER A 146 -8.39 -18.22 2.67
C SER A 146 -7.15 -18.85 2.03
N ILE A 147 -7.08 -18.88 0.70
CA ILE A 147 -5.92 -19.39 -0.04
C ILE A 147 -4.73 -18.46 0.18
N ALA A 148 -4.94 -17.14 0.13
CA ALA A 148 -3.89 -16.17 0.45
C ALA A 148 -3.33 -16.39 1.88
N GLU A 149 -4.21 -16.61 2.88
CA GLU A 149 -3.79 -16.89 4.26
C GLU A 149 -2.92 -18.16 4.34
N GLU A 150 -3.34 -19.24 3.71
CA GLU A 150 -2.61 -20.52 3.72
C GLU A 150 -1.21 -20.38 3.11
N LEU A 151 -1.10 -19.68 1.98
CA LEU A 151 0.17 -19.44 1.28
C LEU A 151 1.08 -18.51 2.09
N LEU A 152 0.55 -17.43 2.66
CA LEU A 152 1.32 -16.52 3.50
C LEU A 152 1.82 -17.20 4.77
N ARG A 153 0.98 -18.01 5.43
CA ARG A 153 1.40 -18.82 6.58
C ARG A 153 2.45 -19.87 6.20
N LYS A 154 2.36 -20.44 5.00
CA LYS A 154 3.39 -21.36 4.48
C LYS A 154 4.71 -20.61 4.27
N GLY A 155 4.69 -19.42 3.66
CA GLY A 155 5.85 -18.55 3.52
C GLY A 155 6.47 -18.17 4.86
N GLN A 156 5.66 -17.69 5.82
CA GLN A 156 6.11 -17.35 7.17
C GLN A 156 6.78 -18.51 7.91
N ARG A 157 6.31 -19.76 7.72
CA ARG A 157 6.95 -20.95 8.30
C ARG A 157 8.30 -21.28 7.66
N LEU A 158 8.46 -21.00 6.37
CA LEU A 158 9.68 -21.28 5.61
C LEU A 158 10.74 -20.18 5.80
N ASP A 159 10.31 -18.96 6.10
CA ASP A 159 11.15 -17.76 6.18
C ASP A 159 10.65 -16.86 7.34
N ALA A 160 10.88 -17.35 8.57
CA ALA A 160 10.30 -16.74 9.76
C ALA A 160 10.85 -15.34 10.06
N GLU A 161 12.13 -15.08 9.77
CA GLU A 161 12.77 -13.81 10.11
C GLU A 161 12.38 -12.66 9.16
N ASN A 162 11.81 -12.97 7.98
CA ASN A 162 11.38 -11.95 7.05
C ASN A 162 10.05 -11.30 7.49
N PRO A 163 10.05 -9.98 7.79
CA PRO A 163 8.86 -9.28 8.30
C PRO A 163 7.73 -9.19 7.26
N SER A 164 8.02 -9.36 5.97
CA SER A 164 7.07 -9.17 4.88
C SER A 164 5.91 -10.16 4.94
N TRP A 165 6.14 -11.41 5.35
CA TRP A 165 5.07 -12.40 5.51
C TRP A 165 4.05 -11.98 6.56
N SER A 166 4.54 -11.55 7.72
CA SER A 166 3.69 -11.09 8.82
C SER A 166 2.99 -9.78 8.44
N LYS A 167 3.67 -8.85 7.77
CA LYS A 167 3.05 -7.63 7.23
C LYS A 167 1.89 -7.94 6.28
N SER A 168 2.08 -8.86 5.34
CA SER A 168 1.04 -9.28 4.39
C SER A 168 -0.12 -10.02 5.07
N LEU A 169 0.14 -10.84 6.10
CA LEU A 169 -0.93 -11.46 6.90
C LEU A 169 -1.73 -10.41 7.67
N GLY A 170 -1.05 -9.44 8.29
CA GLY A 170 -1.70 -8.31 8.96
C GLY A 170 -2.62 -7.55 8.00
N GLN A 171 -2.11 -7.25 6.79
CA GLN A 171 -2.89 -6.61 5.73
C GLN A 171 -4.10 -7.44 5.29
N LEU A 172 -3.93 -8.75 5.10
CA LEU A 172 -5.02 -9.67 4.74
C LEU A 172 -6.15 -9.62 5.77
N TYR A 173 -5.82 -9.70 7.06
CA TYR A 173 -6.81 -9.64 8.13
C TYR A 173 -7.48 -8.27 8.23
N SER A 174 -6.72 -7.18 8.11
CA SER A 174 -7.25 -5.81 8.08
C SER A 174 -8.24 -5.61 6.93
N LEU A 175 -7.94 -6.13 5.73
CA LEU A 175 -8.87 -6.08 4.60
C LEU A 175 -10.12 -6.94 4.83
N GLY A 176 -10.02 -8.02 5.60
CA GLY A 176 -11.15 -8.85 5.98
C GLY A 176 -12.15 -8.14 6.89
N LEU A 177 -11.72 -7.13 7.66
CA LEU A 177 -12.60 -6.36 8.57
C LEU A 177 -13.77 -5.69 7.84
N PHE A 178 -13.64 -5.37 6.55
CA PHE A 178 -14.73 -4.81 5.74
C PHE A 178 -15.86 -5.79 5.45
N SER A 179 -15.57 -7.09 5.50
CA SER A 179 -16.53 -8.14 5.18
C SER A 179 -17.21 -8.72 6.43
N VAL A 180 -16.82 -8.27 7.64
CA VAL A 180 -17.32 -8.80 8.91
C VAL A 180 -18.18 -7.77 9.62
N THR A 181 -19.45 -8.10 9.85
CA THR A 181 -20.41 -7.25 10.57
C THR A 181 -20.54 -7.62 12.04
N ASP A 182 -20.30 -8.89 12.39
CA ASP A 182 -20.31 -9.35 13.78
C ASP A 182 -19.14 -8.75 14.57
N GLN A 183 -19.45 -8.09 15.69
CA GLN A 183 -18.45 -7.37 16.49
C GLN A 183 -17.43 -8.31 17.15
N GLY A 184 -17.84 -9.51 17.55
CA GLY A 184 -16.95 -10.50 18.15
C GLY A 184 -15.92 -11.02 17.14
N GLN A 185 -16.38 -11.42 15.95
CA GLN A 185 -15.54 -11.83 14.85
C GLN A 185 -14.63 -10.70 14.36
N ARG A 186 -15.15 -9.47 14.28
CA ARG A 186 -14.37 -8.30 13.90
C ARG A 186 -13.21 -8.06 14.88
N LYS A 187 -13.48 -8.12 16.20
CA LYS A 187 -12.45 -8.00 17.23
C LYS A 187 -11.39 -9.10 17.13
N GLN A 188 -11.81 -10.36 16.92
CA GLN A 188 -10.88 -11.49 16.75
C GLN A 188 -10.00 -11.33 15.50
N LEU A 189 -10.57 -10.84 14.40
CA LEU A 189 -9.82 -10.61 13.18
C LEU A 189 -8.85 -9.43 13.32
N ALA A 190 -9.25 -8.37 14.02
CA ALA A 190 -8.37 -7.25 14.35
C ALA A 190 -7.21 -7.69 15.26
N GLU A 191 -7.45 -8.59 16.22
CA GLU A 191 -6.40 -9.18 17.06
C GLU A 191 -5.40 -9.98 16.21
N LYS A 192 -5.87 -10.78 15.25
CA LYS A 192 -4.99 -11.47 14.29
C LYS A 192 -4.17 -10.48 13.47
N ALA A 193 -4.78 -9.38 13.02
CA ALA A 193 -4.08 -8.33 12.27
C ALA A 193 -2.97 -7.71 13.12
N PHE A 194 -3.31 -7.30 14.35
CA PHE A 194 -2.38 -6.69 15.29
C PHE A 194 -1.18 -7.61 15.56
N GLN A 195 -1.41 -8.87 15.90
CA GLN A 195 -0.34 -9.83 16.19
C GLN A 195 0.66 -9.96 15.04
N GLN A 196 0.16 -9.97 13.79
CA GLN A 196 1.02 -10.10 12.63
C GLN A 196 1.79 -8.81 12.32
N PHE A 197 1.17 -7.64 12.48
CA PHE A 197 1.90 -6.38 12.38
C PHE A 197 2.93 -6.22 13.50
N ASP A 198 2.65 -6.68 14.71
CA ASP A 198 3.57 -6.63 15.84
C ASP A 198 4.79 -7.52 15.62
N ILE A 199 4.58 -8.73 15.09
CA ILE A 199 5.68 -9.60 14.64
C ILE A 199 6.50 -8.91 13.54
N ALA A 200 5.84 -8.29 12.55
CA ALA A 200 6.54 -7.58 11.48
C ALA A 200 7.38 -6.42 12.04
N TYR A 201 6.80 -5.63 12.95
CA TYR A 201 7.45 -4.48 13.58
C TYR A 201 8.72 -4.88 14.31
N HIS A 202 8.71 -5.94 15.13
CA HIS A 202 9.89 -6.39 15.86
C HIS A 202 11.01 -6.95 14.97
N ARG A 203 10.68 -7.38 13.74
CA ARG A 203 11.64 -7.92 12.75
C ARG A 203 12.08 -6.88 11.70
N SER A 204 11.47 -5.71 11.71
CA SER A 204 11.69 -4.66 10.70
C SER A 204 12.82 -3.70 11.08
N SER A 205 13.41 -3.11 10.04
CA SER A 205 14.30 -1.95 10.19
C SER A 205 13.54 -0.72 10.72
N THR A 206 14.27 0.31 11.19
CA THR A 206 13.65 1.54 11.72
C THR A 206 12.68 2.21 10.74
N ILE A 207 13.05 2.28 9.46
CA ILE A 207 12.20 2.90 8.43
C ILE A 207 10.92 2.09 8.22
N GLU A 208 11.01 0.77 8.22
CA GLU A 208 9.84 -0.09 8.05
C GLU A 208 8.93 -0.08 9.28
N LYS A 209 9.50 0.03 10.48
CA LYS A 209 8.75 0.20 11.74
C LYS A 209 7.84 1.43 11.69
N ASP A 210 8.36 2.57 11.23
CA ASP A 210 7.58 3.81 11.05
C ASP A 210 6.35 3.59 10.14
N SER A 211 6.52 2.81 9.06
CA SER A 211 5.43 2.48 8.14
C SER A 211 4.35 1.55 8.71
N LEU A 212 4.62 0.88 9.84
CA LEU A 212 3.71 -0.07 10.49
C LEU A 212 2.89 0.57 11.63
N LEU A 213 3.31 1.72 12.16
CA LEU A 213 2.70 2.34 13.34
C LEU A 213 1.19 2.58 13.17
N GLU A 214 0.77 3.07 12.01
CA GLU A 214 -0.65 3.29 11.70
C GLU A 214 -1.44 1.97 11.76
N SER A 215 -0.92 0.93 11.11
CA SER A 215 -1.56 -0.39 11.06
C SER A 215 -1.64 -1.03 12.45
N LEU A 216 -0.60 -0.87 13.26
CA LEU A 216 -0.55 -1.34 14.66
C LEU A 216 -1.57 -0.60 15.52
N ALA A 217 -1.55 0.73 15.52
CA ALA A 217 -2.43 1.56 16.32
C ALA A 217 -3.91 1.27 15.99
N LYS A 218 -4.23 1.19 14.70
CA LYS A 218 -5.58 0.90 14.22
C LYS A 218 -6.05 -0.51 14.56
N SER A 219 -5.23 -1.53 14.28
CA SER A 219 -5.60 -2.91 14.58
C SER A 219 -5.71 -3.16 16.08
N ALA A 220 -4.85 -2.56 16.90
CA ALA A 220 -4.96 -2.58 18.36
C ALA A 220 -6.28 -1.96 18.84
N LEU A 221 -6.64 -0.78 18.30
CA LEU A 221 -7.87 -0.10 18.68
C LEU A 221 -9.12 -0.92 18.35
N GLU A 222 -9.16 -1.53 17.17
CA GLU A 222 -10.26 -2.41 16.74
C GLU A 222 -10.27 -3.76 17.50
N ALA A 223 -9.11 -4.24 17.95
CA ALA A 223 -8.98 -5.40 18.83
C ALA A 223 -9.33 -5.08 20.31
N GLY A 224 -9.55 -3.81 20.65
CA GLY A 224 -9.82 -3.37 22.01
C GLY A 224 -8.58 -3.32 22.92
N ARG A 225 -7.38 -3.35 22.34
CA ARG A 225 -6.09 -3.18 23.04
C ARG A 225 -5.76 -1.69 23.15
N MET A 226 -6.43 -1.01 24.08
CA MET A 226 -6.35 0.46 24.20
C MET A 226 -4.93 0.94 24.53
N ASP A 227 -4.21 0.25 25.41
CA ASP A 227 -2.84 0.63 25.80
C ASP A 227 -1.87 0.55 24.61
N ASP A 228 -1.95 -0.51 23.80
CA ASP A 228 -1.13 -0.63 22.59
C ASP A 228 -1.53 0.39 21.53
N ALA A 229 -2.82 0.61 21.32
CA ALA A 229 -3.32 1.61 20.39
C ALA A 229 -2.81 3.01 20.76
N LYS A 230 -2.86 3.35 22.05
CA LYS A 230 -2.35 4.61 22.60
C LYS A 230 -0.84 4.72 22.40
N ARG A 231 -0.08 3.70 22.80
CA ARG A 231 1.39 3.68 22.66
C ARG A 231 1.85 3.96 21.23
N PHE A 232 1.32 3.22 20.25
CA PHE A 232 1.71 3.41 18.85
C PHE A 232 1.21 4.73 18.27
N ALA A 233 0.09 5.27 18.78
CA ALA A 233 -0.38 6.58 18.39
C ALA A 233 0.48 7.72 18.95
N GLU A 234 0.97 7.58 20.19
CA GLU A 234 1.94 8.50 20.80
C GLU A 234 3.28 8.43 20.06
N GLU A 235 3.78 7.23 19.75
CA GLU A 235 5.02 7.04 18.97
C GLU A 235 4.94 7.73 17.59
N MET A 236 3.78 7.74 16.93
CA MET A 236 3.59 8.51 15.69
C MET A 236 3.78 10.01 15.90
N LEU A 237 3.40 10.55 17.06
CA LEU A 237 3.42 11.98 17.36
C LEU A 237 4.73 12.45 18.03
N GLU A 238 5.54 11.56 18.58
CA GLU A 238 6.83 11.88 19.21
C GLU A 238 7.88 12.36 18.21
N ASN A 239 7.90 11.80 17.00
CA ASN A 239 8.88 12.17 15.97
C ASN A 239 8.28 13.13 14.93
N ASP A 240 8.62 14.42 15.05
CA ASP A 240 8.23 15.48 14.10
C ASP A 240 9.23 15.66 12.93
N GLU A 241 10.18 14.74 12.74
CA GLU A 241 11.13 14.80 11.62
C GLU A 241 10.41 14.89 10.28
N ALA A 242 10.89 15.83 9.45
CA ALA A 242 10.42 16.00 8.10
C ALA A 242 10.68 14.73 7.29
N GLY A 243 9.63 14.21 6.64
CA GLY A 243 9.70 13.00 5.85
C GLY A 243 8.38 12.75 5.13
N TRP A 244 8.40 11.83 4.16
CA TRP A 244 7.24 11.52 3.33
C TRP A 244 6.02 11.07 4.15
N ASN A 245 6.24 10.45 5.32
CA ASN A 245 5.21 9.90 6.18
C ASN A 245 4.76 10.83 7.32
N ARG A 246 5.41 11.99 7.51
CA ARG A 246 5.11 12.93 8.62
C ARG A 246 3.63 13.31 8.65
N GLY A 247 3.05 13.58 7.49
CA GLY A 247 1.65 13.97 7.40
C GLY A 247 0.68 12.87 7.84
N ASN A 248 0.99 11.60 7.51
CA ASN A 248 0.19 10.45 7.93
C ASN A 248 0.30 10.23 9.44
N ARG A 249 1.51 10.30 10.00
CA ARG A 249 1.73 10.14 11.44
C ARG A 249 0.93 11.13 12.28
N ILE A 250 1.01 12.43 11.94
CA ILE A 250 0.25 13.49 12.62
C ILE A 250 -1.25 13.22 12.53
N HIS A 251 -1.73 12.86 11.34
CA HIS A 251 -3.15 12.64 11.10
C HIS A 251 -3.66 11.39 11.85
N HIS A 252 -3.10 10.21 11.57
CA HIS A 252 -3.58 8.95 12.12
C HIS A 252 -3.28 8.76 13.62
N GLY A 253 -2.19 9.32 14.14
CA GLY A 253 -1.90 9.34 15.58
C GLY A 253 -2.95 10.12 16.35
N ASN A 254 -3.27 11.34 15.91
CA ASN A 254 -4.33 12.12 16.54
C ASN A 254 -5.71 11.49 16.37
N LEU A 255 -6.04 10.91 15.20
CA LEU A 255 -7.30 10.19 15.05
C LEU A 255 -7.42 9.02 16.03
N THR A 256 -6.37 8.22 16.20
CA THR A 256 -6.39 7.08 17.13
C THR A 256 -6.59 7.55 18.56
N LEU A 257 -5.82 8.55 19.01
CA LEU A 257 -5.97 9.11 20.36
C LEU A 257 -7.35 9.74 20.59
N GLY A 258 -7.89 10.44 19.59
CA GLY A 258 -9.22 11.02 19.68
C GLY A 258 -10.32 9.97 19.78
N ARG A 259 -10.19 8.84 19.07
CA ARG A 259 -11.13 7.71 19.19
C ARG A 259 -11.03 7.01 20.55
N ILE A 260 -9.83 6.92 21.12
CA ILE A 260 -9.63 6.41 22.48
C ILE A 260 -10.33 7.32 23.48
N ALA A 261 -10.05 8.63 23.44
CA ALA A 261 -10.69 9.63 24.30
C ALA A 261 -12.22 9.58 24.22
N LEU A 262 -12.78 9.45 23.01
CA LEU A 262 -14.22 9.34 22.82
C LEU A 262 -14.82 8.08 23.46
N ARG A 263 -14.12 6.94 23.41
CA ARG A 263 -14.54 5.70 24.08
C ARG A 263 -14.46 5.79 25.60
N GLU A 264 -13.58 6.63 26.12
CA GLU A 264 -13.43 6.93 27.55
C GLU A 264 -14.42 8.02 28.03
N GLY A 265 -15.18 8.63 27.11
CA GLY A 265 -16.14 9.68 27.40
C GLY A 265 -15.56 11.10 27.42
N ASP A 266 -14.27 11.26 27.10
CA ASP A 266 -13.63 12.58 26.95
C ASP A 266 -13.86 13.15 25.55
N VAL A 267 -15.07 13.68 25.35
CA VAL A 267 -15.47 14.30 24.09
C VAL A 267 -14.61 15.54 23.77
N ASN A 268 -14.16 16.28 24.78
CA ASN A 268 -13.37 17.50 24.55
C ASN A 268 -11.98 17.18 24.02
N GLU A 269 -11.32 16.15 24.56
CA GLU A 269 -10.06 15.67 24.02
C GLU A 269 -10.24 15.09 22.61
N ALA A 270 -11.31 14.33 22.36
CA ALA A 270 -11.62 13.82 21.02
C ALA A 270 -11.74 14.94 19.98
N LYS A 271 -12.40 16.05 20.34
CA LYS A 271 -12.51 17.26 19.51
C LYS A 271 -11.15 17.90 19.24
N SER A 272 -10.36 18.12 20.29
CA SER A 272 -9.01 18.67 20.18
C SER A 272 -8.11 17.83 19.25
N ARG A 273 -8.19 16.51 19.38
CA ARG A 273 -7.46 15.56 18.54
C ARG A 273 -7.92 15.59 17.09
N LEU A 274 -9.21 15.67 16.81
CA LEU A 274 -9.70 15.80 15.43
C LEU A 274 -9.11 17.04 14.74
N LEU A 275 -9.13 18.20 15.41
CA LEU A 275 -8.55 19.43 14.86
C LEU A 275 -7.03 19.32 14.68
N SER A 276 -6.34 18.65 15.60
CA SER A 276 -4.90 18.41 15.50
C SER A 276 -4.55 17.51 14.30
N ALA A 277 -5.37 16.48 14.03
CA ALA A 277 -5.24 15.65 12.83
C ALA A 277 -5.39 16.48 11.54
N GLY A 278 -6.29 17.47 11.53
CA GLY A 278 -6.52 18.35 10.37
C GLY A 278 -5.40 19.34 10.10
N LYS A 279 -4.56 19.64 11.10
CA LYS A 279 -3.41 20.56 10.98
C LYS A 279 -2.16 19.92 10.37
N THR A 280 -2.26 18.68 9.90
CA THR A 280 -1.20 17.99 9.16
C THR A 280 -0.75 18.78 7.92
N PRO A 281 0.55 18.74 7.53
CA PRO A 281 0.99 19.29 6.24
C PRO A 281 0.44 18.52 5.01
N GLY A 282 -0.26 17.41 5.24
CA GLY A 282 -0.69 16.48 4.19
C GLY A 282 0.40 15.47 3.83
N SER A 283 0.05 14.56 2.93
CA SER A 283 0.92 13.50 2.40
C SER A 283 0.45 13.10 1.00
N PRO A 284 1.25 12.37 0.20
CA PRO A 284 0.77 11.88 -1.09
C PRO A 284 -0.57 11.11 -0.99
N GLN A 285 -0.76 10.33 0.07
CA GLN A 285 -1.98 9.56 0.34
C GLN A 285 -3.14 10.48 0.72
N LEU A 286 -2.94 11.37 1.71
CA LEU A 286 -3.98 12.30 2.20
C LEU A 286 -4.39 13.31 1.12
N ASN A 287 -3.46 13.75 0.28
CA ASN A 287 -3.72 14.71 -0.79
C ASN A 287 -4.46 14.05 -1.98
N SER A 288 -4.37 12.73 -2.11
CA SER A 288 -5.00 11.96 -3.18
C SER A 288 -6.34 11.36 -2.73
N PHE A 289 -6.31 10.34 -1.86
CA PHE A 289 -7.50 9.63 -1.41
C PHE A 289 -8.34 10.46 -0.44
N GLY A 290 -7.68 11.30 0.37
CA GLY A 290 -8.30 12.14 1.37
C GLY A 290 -8.01 11.67 2.80
N PRO A 291 -8.40 12.47 3.80
CA PRO A 291 -8.27 12.08 5.20
C PRO A 291 -9.30 11.03 5.60
N ASN A 292 -8.94 10.20 6.59
CA ASN A 292 -9.89 9.32 7.27
C ASN A 292 -10.91 10.13 8.09
N MET A 293 -12.18 9.74 8.03
CA MET A 293 -13.33 10.43 8.61
C MET A 293 -13.99 9.69 9.78
N GLN A 294 -13.37 8.62 10.29
CA GLN A 294 -13.96 7.78 11.33
C GLN A 294 -14.23 8.55 12.63
N LEU A 295 -13.25 9.33 13.13
CA LEU A 295 -13.45 10.15 14.33
C LEU A 295 -14.46 11.28 14.09
N ALA A 296 -14.44 11.90 12.91
CA ALA A 296 -15.42 12.92 12.55
C ALA A 296 -16.84 12.35 12.55
N LYS A 297 -17.04 11.16 11.99
CA LYS A 297 -18.32 10.43 12.03
C LYS A 297 -18.76 10.15 13.47
N GLU A 298 -17.87 9.60 14.30
CA GLU A 298 -18.18 9.27 15.70
C GLU A 298 -18.52 10.54 16.53
N LEU A 299 -17.89 11.69 16.24
CA LEU A 299 -18.24 12.98 16.85
C LEU A 299 -19.58 13.53 16.36
N LEU A 300 -19.91 13.40 15.07
CA LEU A 300 -21.24 13.75 14.55
C LEU A 300 -22.35 12.94 15.22
N GLU A 301 -22.10 11.66 15.50
CA GLU A 301 -23.04 10.79 16.23
C GLU A 301 -23.27 11.23 17.68
N GLN A 302 -22.34 11.99 18.26
CA GLN A 302 -22.48 12.65 19.56
C GLN A 302 -23.07 14.07 19.46
N GLY A 303 -23.44 14.53 18.26
CA GLY A 303 -23.97 15.88 18.02
C GLY A 303 -22.92 16.98 17.91
N GLU A 304 -21.63 16.63 17.84
CA GLU A 304 -20.52 17.59 17.81
C GLU A 304 -20.27 18.09 16.37
N THR A 305 -21.18 18.92 15.88
CA THR A 305 -21.19 19.40 14.49
C THR A 305 -20.14 20.47 14.20
N GLU A 306 -19.95 21.44 15.10
CA GLU A 306 -19.11 22.62 14.85
C GLU A 306 -17.64 22.24 14.62
N VAL A 307 -17.10 21.37 15.48
CA VAL A 307 -15.72 20.87 15.37
C VAL A 307 -15.47 20.10 14.08
N VAL A 308 -16.48 19.37 13.57
CA VAL A 308 -16.35 18.59 12.34
C VAL A 308 -16.32 19.51 11.12
N LEU A 309 -17.11 20.59 11.13
CA LEU A 309 -17.03 21.62 10.09
C LEU A 309 -15.68 22.36 10.11
N GLU A 310 -15.12 22.63 11.28
CA GLU A 310 -13.77 23.20 11.41
C GLU A 310 -12.70 22.22 10.87
N TYR A 311 -12.83 20.94 11.20
CA TYR A 311 -11.97 19.89 10.65
C TYR A 311 -12.02 19.83 9.13
N PHE A 312 -13.19 19.94 8.52
CA PHE A 312 -13.32 20.00 7.06
C PHE A 312 -12.59 21.21 6.47
N ALA A 313 -12.67 22.39 7.10
CA ALA A 313 -11.94 23.58 6.65
C ALA A 313 -10.41 23.39 6.75
N LEU A 314 -9.93 22.63 7.74
CA LEU A 314 -8.52 22.25 7.82
C LEU A 314 -8.13 21.28 6.69
N CYS A 315 -8.98 20.29 6.41
CA CYS A 315 -8.77 19.30 5.35
C CYS A 315 -8.69 19.93 3.95
N ASP A 316 -9.49 20.97 3.66
CA ASP A 316 -9.49 21.66 2.37
C ASP A 316 -8.11 22.25 1.97
N LYS A 317 -7.24 22.49 2.96
CA LYS A 317 -5.90 23.03 2.73
C LYS A 317 -4.98 22.04 2.00
N PHE A 318 -5.13 20.74 2.26
CA PHE A 318 -4.26 19.71 1.67
C PHE A 318 -5.01 18.76 0.72
N TRP A 319 -6.32 18.59 0.88
CA TRP A 319 -7.11 17.66 0.09
C TRP A 319 -8.06 18.37 -0.87
N LYS A 320 -7.69 18.39 -2.15
CA LYS A 320 -8.56 18.86 -3.24
C LYS A 320 -9.55 17.76 -3.60
N SER A 321 -10.62 17.70 -2.81
CA SER A 321 -11.55 16.57 -2.82
C SER A 321 -12.13 16.30 -4.21
N PRO A 322 -12.12 15.04 -4.69
CA PRO A 322 -12.65 14.71 -6.00
C PRO A 322 -14.17 14.88 -6.02
N GLN A 323 -14.72 15.32 -7.16
CA GLN A 323 -16.15 15.54 -7.36
C GLN A 323 -16.84 16.42 -6.30
N ARG A 324 -16.11 17.36 -5.68
CA ARG A 324 -16.64 18.28 -4.64
C ARG A 324 -17.23 17.56 -3.42
N LYS A 325 -16.64 16.39 -3.06
CA LYS A 325 -17.09 15.58 -1.93
C LYS A 325 -17.09 16.35 -0.61
N LEU A 326 -16.06 17.15 -0.36
CA LEU A 326 -15.94 17.90 0.90
C LEU A 326 -17.06 18.93 1.03
N GLU A 327 -17.42 19.61 -0.05
CA GLU A 327 -18.54 20.55 -0.08
C GLU A 327 -19.88 19.86 0.17
N GLN A 328 -20.10 18.69 -0.42
CA GLN A 328 -21.30 17.88 -0.17
C GLN A 328 -21.39 17.47 1.30
N TRP A 329 -20.27 17.04 1.91
CA TRP A 329 -20.24 16.68 3.32
C TRP A 329 -20.51 17.87 4.25
N ILE A 330 -20.02 19.07 3.89
CA ILE A 330 -20.34 20.30 4.61
C ILE A 330 -21.84 20.60 4.55
N GLU A 331 -22.47 20.46 3.38
CA GLU A 331 -23.92 20.67 3.21
C GLU A 331 -24.75 19.67 4.01
N ASP A 332 -24.37 18.40 4.01
CA ASP A 332 -25.04 17.36 4.78
C ASP A 332 -24.97 17.65 6.29
N VAL A 333 -23.78 17.95 6.81
CA VAL A 333 -23.60 18.27 8.24
C VAL A 333 -24.41 19.50 8.65
N LYS A 334 -24.40 20.57 7.83
CA LYS A 334 -25.22 21.78 8.09
C LYS A 334 -26.72 21.51 8.07
N ALA A 335 -27.15 20.47 7.36
CA ALA A 335 -28.53 20.02 7.32
C ALA A 335 -28.84 18.94 8.37
N ASN A 336 -27.97 18.73 9.36
CA ASN A 336 -28.07 17.69 10.39
C ASN A 336 -28.18 16.26 9.80
N ARG A 337 -27.50 16.01 8.69
CA ARG A 337 -27.35 14.67 8.09
C ARG A 337 -25.92 14.18 8.28
N THR A 338 -25.76 12.89 8.56
CA THR A 338 -24.44 12.25 8.58
C THR A 338 -23.98 12.00 7.13
N PRO A 339 -22.82 12.53 6.71
CA PRO A 339 -22.32 12.31 5.36
C PRO A 339 -22.01 10.84 5.07
N GLN A 340 -22.18 10.44 3.82
CA GLN A 340 -21.73 9.14 3.32
C GLN A 340 -20.22 9.17 3.04
N PHE A 341 -19.41 9.01 4.08
CA PHE A 341 -17.94 9.06 3.98
C PHE A 341 -17.32 7.92 3.14
N GLY A 342 -18.04 6.80 2.97
CA GLY A 342 -17.60 5.68 2.12
C GLY A 342 -16.20 5.19 2.46
N GLY A 343 -15.32 5.17 1.46
CA GLY A 343 -13.93 4.72 1.60
C GLY A 343 -13.10 5.52 2.63
N ASN A 344 -13.49 6.75 2.96
CA ASN A 344 -12.79 7.55 3.98
C ASN A 344 -12.98 7.03 5.41
N LEU A 345 -13.78 5.98 5.63
CA LEU A 345 -13.84 5.26 6.91
C LEU A 345 -12.86 4.08 6.96
N ALA A 346 -12.27 3.72 5.81
CA ALA A 346 -11.62 2.45 5.60
C ALA A 346 -10.11 2.45 5.83
N TYR A 347 -9.39 3.47 5.36
CA TYR A 347 -7.92 3.51 5.36
C TYR A 347 -7.38 4.20 6.60
#